data_AF-A0A0L0G4Y5-F1
#
_entry.id   AF-A0A0L0G4Y5-F1
#
_cell.length_a   1.000
_cell.length_b   1.000
_cell.length_c   1.000
_cell.angle_alpha   90.00
_cell.angle_beta   90.00
_cell.angle_gamma   90.00
#
_symmetry.space_group_name_H-M   'P 1'
#
loop_
_entity.id
_entity.type
_entity.pdbx_description
1 polymer ?
#
loop_
_entity_poly.entity_id
_entity_poly.type
_entity_poly.pdbx_seq_one_letter_code
_entity_poly.pdbx_strand_id
1 'polypeptide(L)'
;MMLLAKPPTEGLMTACWRATCAADTRATRGIMVTSQAFDAIGQMSKRNYPRHVQMVSDITKEYTRMIPQYENIADAQALASHKANDAMAGLAEGKLEVSYSNAVQDRYEVISNIALAEANNFHAYKEKDFKAMMERFLDGQIDHYKEVLTKLEKAREAIEEL
;
A
#
# COMPACT_ATOMS: atom_id res chain seq x y z
N MET A 1 38.65 -52.99 12.42
CA MET A 1 38.05 -52.68 13.74
C MET A 1 38.02 -51.17 13.88
N MET A 2 36.92 -50.53 13.43
CA MET A 2 36.72 -49.08 13.62
C MET A 2 36.35 -48.85 15.08
N LEU A 3 37.20 -48.14 15.83
CA LEU A 3 36.91 -47.70 17.19
C LEU A 3 35.80 -46.64 17.14
N LEU A 4 34.59 -47.00 17.58
CA LEU A 4 33.50 -46.06 17.83
C LEU A 4 33.82 -45.31 19.13
N ALA A 5 34.21 -44.04 19.03
CA ALA A 5 34.35 -43.17 20.19
C ALA A 5 32.97 -42.68 20.65
N LYS A 6 32.76 -42.67 21.98
CA LYS A 6 31.51 -42.21 22.61
C LYS A 6 31.36 -40.69 22.40
N PRO A 7 30.20 -40.21 21.90
CA PRO A 7 30.03 -38.79 21.60
C PRO A 7 30.02 -37.92 22.88
N PRO A 8 30.53 -36.68 22.81
CA PRO A 8 30.43 -35.72 23.92
C PRO A 8 28.96 -35.32 24.15
N THR A 9 28.60 -35.10 25.41
CA THR A 9 27.21 -34.92 25.89
C THR A 9 26.62 -33.52 25.67
N GLU A 10 27.27 -32.67 24.88
CA GLU A 10 26.78 -31.31 24.59
C GLU A 10 26.34 -31.18 23.13
N GLY A 11 25.01 -31.14 22.95
CA GLY A 11 24.35 -30.75 21.70
C GLY A 11 24.35 -31.80 20.59
N LEU A 12 23.15 -32.25 20.21
CA LEU A 12 22.91 -33.15 19.06
C LEU A 12 23.49 -32.63 17.72
N MET A 13 23.78 -31.34 17.61
CA MET A 13 24.30 -30.72 16.37
C MET A 13 25.84 -30.67 16.27
N THR A 14 26.56 -31.03 17.33
CA THR A 14 28.04 -30.97 17.37
C THR A 14 28.70 -32.32 17.66
N ALA A 15 27.91 -33.34 17.99
CA ALA A 15 28.41 -34.67 18.29
C ALA A 15 28.52 -35.54 17.02
N CYS A 16 29.71 -35.68 16.43
CA CYS A 16 29.97 -36.64 15.36
C CYS A 16 30.79 -37.84 15.88
N TRP A 17 30.35 -39.05 15.54
CA TRP A 17 30.97 -40.32 15.90
C TRP A 17 31.99 -40.86 14.88
N ARG A 18 32.27 -40.14 13.77
CA ARG A 18 33.16 -40.55 12.67
C ARG A 18 34.35 -39.59 12.48
N ALA A 19 35.46 -40.10 11.94
CA ALA A 19 36.70 -39.35 11.67
C ALA A 19 36.55 -38.23 10.62
N THR A 20 35.50 -38.26 9.78
CA THR A 20 35.12 -37.20 8.83
C THR A 20 34.31 -36.06 9.48
N CYS A 21 34.39 -35.90 10.80
CA CYS A 21 33.66 -34.93 11.62
C CYS A 21 33.71 -33.48 11.08
N ALA A 22 34.80 -33.06 10.42
CA ALA A 22 34.95 -31.71 9.88
C ALA A 22 33.97 -31.38 8.72
N ALA A 23 33.55 -32.36 7.91
CA ALA A 23 32.58 -32.15 6.84
C ALA A 23 31.14 -32.13 7.39
N ASP A 24 30.82 -33.08 8.28
CA ASP A 24 29.51 -33.15 8.95
C ASP A 24 29.24 -31.87 9.77
N THR A 25 30.23 -31.38 10.51
CA THR A 25 30.12 -30.15 11.31
C THR A 25 29.90 -28.91 10.45
N ARG A 26 30.53 -28.85 9.26
CA ARG A 26 30.32 -27.74 8.31
C ARG A 26 28.91 -27.80 7.71
N ALA A 27 28.42 -28.99 7.34
CA ALA A 27 27.06 -29.16 6.82
C ALA A 27 26.00 -28.74 7.84
N THR A 28 26.16 -29.16 9.11
CA THR A 28 25.27 -28.74 10.20
C THR A 28 25.33 -27.23 10.43
N ARG A 29 26.51 -26.60 10.31
CA ARG A 29 26.66 -25.15 10.38
C ARG A 29 25.93 -24.43 9.24
N GLY A 30 26.02 -24.92 8.00
CA GLY A 30 25.28 -24.37 6.86
C GLY A 30 23.76 -24.43 7.06
N ILE A 31 23.25 -25.54 7.61
CA ILE A 31 21.83 -25.68 7.98
C ILE A 31 21.43 -24.67 9.07
N MET A 32 22.27 -24.49 10.10
CA MET A 32 22.02 -23.50 11.15
C MET A 32 21.95 -22.07 10.60
N VAL A 33 22.89 -21.68 9.73
CA VAL A 33 22.91 -20.35 9.09
C VAL A 33 21.65 -20.15 8.24
N THR A 34 21.22 -21.19 7.53
CA THR A 34 19.97 -21.16 6.75
C THR A 34 18.76 -20.95 7.65
N SER A 35 18.65 -21.67 8.77
CA SER A 35 17.57 -21.48 9.75
C SER A 35 17.54 -20.05 10.27
N GLN A 36 18.69 -19.50 10.65
CA GLN A 36 18.81 -18.13 11.14
C GLN A 36 18.42 -17.10 10.06
N ALA A 37 18.74 -17.36 8.79
CA ALA A 37 18.33 -16.51 7.68
C ALA A 37 16.81 -16.48 7.54
N PHE A 38 16.13 -17.64 7.60
CA PHE A 38 14.67 -17.72 7.54
C PHE A 38 13.98 -17.07 8.75
N ASP A 39 14.54 -17.22 9.96
CA ASP A 39 14.03 -16.52 11.15
C ASP A 39 14.14 -14.99 10.98
N ALA A 40 15.28 -14.51 10.48
CA ALA A 40 15.49 -13.09 10.21
C ALA A 40 14.55 -12.55 9.12
N ILE A 41 14.30 -13.34 8.06
CA ILE A 41 13.31 -13.00 7.02
C ILE A 41 11.92 -12.89 7.65
N GLY A 42 11.50 -13.87 8.46
CA GLY A 42 10.21 -13.86 9.13
C GLY A 42 10.00 -12.63 10.03
N GLN A 43 11.01 -12.27 10.83
CA GLN A 43 10.97 -11.07 11.66
C GLN A 43 10.88 -9.79 10.83
N MET A 44 11.63 -9.71 9.73
CA MET A 44 11.61 -8.57 8.81
C MET A 44 10.25 -8.42 8.13
N SER A 45 9.67 -9.50 7.60
CA SER A 45 8.36 -9.49 6.96
C SER A 45 7.26 -9.11 7.94
N LYS A 46 7.31 -9.61 9.18
CA LYS A 46 6.36 -9.22 10.24
C LYS A 46 6.40 -7.73 10.55
N ARG A 47 7.58 -7.09 10.44
CA ARG A 47 7.75 -5.65 10.70
C ARG A 47 7.37 -4.78 9.50
N ASN A 48 7.81 -5.17 8.30
CA ASN A 48 7.74 -4.32 7.11
C ASN A 48 6.40 -4.43 6.39
N TYR A 49 5.82 -5.64 6.31
CA TYR A 49 4.57 -5.88 5.58
C TYR A 49 3.39 -5.04 6.13
N PRO A 50 3.14 -5.00 7.45
CA PRO A 50 2.08 -4.17 7.99
C PRO A 50 2.28 -2.68 7.68
N ARG A 51 3.52 -2.18 7.69
CA ARG A 51 3.79 -0.75 7.44
C ARG A 51 3.45 -0.35 6.00
N HIS A 52 3.90 -1.14 5.02
CA HIS A 52 3.65 -0.83 3.61
C HIS A 52 2.16 -0.91 3.29
N VAL A 53 1.47 -1.94 3.80
CA VAL A 53 0.02 -2.12 3.60
C VAL A 53 -0.78 -1.07 4.36
N GLN A 54 -0.35 -0.69 5.57
CA GLN A 54 -1.02 0.35 6.37
C GLN A 54 -1.02 1.69 5.64
N MET A 55 0.10 2.10 5.05
CA MET A 55 0.18 3.33 4.26
C MET A 55 -0.85 3.37 3.13
N VAL A 56 -0.99 2.26 2.38
CA VAL A 56 -2.00 2.15 1.31
C VAL A 56 -3.41 2.21 1.88
N SER A 57 -3.64 1.53 3.02
CA SER A 57 -4.93 1.54 3.71
C SER A 57 -5.33 2.94 4.16
N ASP A 58 -4.39 3.72 4.72
CA ASP A 58 -4.65 5.04 5.27
C ASP A 58 -5.08 6.02 4.18
N ILE A 59 -4.34 6.08 3.06
CA ILE A 59 -4.68 6.93 1.91
C ILE A 59 -6.02 6.50 1.31
N THR A 60 -6.25 5.19 1.13
CA THR A 60 -7.53 4.71 0.57
C THR A 60 -8.73 5.06 1.46
N LYS A 61 -8.56 4.96 2.79
CA LYS A 61 -9.59 5.33 3.77
C LYS A 61 -9.88 6.82 3.77
N GLU A 62 -8.86 7.66 3.62
CA GLU A 62 -9.02 9.10 3.49
C GLU A 62 -9.93 9.45 2.30
N TYR A 63 -9.61 8.91 1.12
CA TYR A 63 -10.44 9.12 -0.07
C TYR A 63 -11.85 8.53 0.07
N THR A 64 -12.00 7.37 0.71
CA THR A 64 -13.33 6.78 1.00
C THR A 64 -14.19 7.69 1.86
N ARG A 65 -13.59 8.44 2.79
CA ARG A 65 -14.31 9.42 3.62
C ARG A 65 -14.64 10.71 2.88
N MET A 66 -13.82 11.08 1.89
CA MET A 66 -14.02 12.30 1.10
C MET A 66 -15.08 12.13 0.00
N ILE A 67 -15.18 10.95 -0.63
CA ILE A 67 -16.09 10.72 -1.77
C ILE A 67 -17.54 11.17 -1.50
N PRO A 68 -18.17 10.86 -0.35
CA PRO A 68 -19.54 11.31 -0.08
C PRO A 68 -19.70 12.84 -0.03
N GLN A 69 -18.62 13.60 0.22
CA GLN A 69 -18.66 15.05 0.19
C GLN A 69 -18.81 15.57 -1.25
N TYR A 70 -18.21 14.89 -2.22
CA TYR A 70 -18.34 15.22 -3.64
C TYR A 70 -19.71 14.83 -4.20
N GLU A 71 -20.33 13.76 -3.69
CA GLU A 71 -21.73 13.41 -3.99
C GLU A 71 -22.66 14.56 -3.57
N ASN A 72 -22.48 15.10 -2.36
CA ASN A 72 -23.26 16.26 -1.90
C ASN A 72 -23.07 17.51 -2.78
N ILE A 73 -21.86 17.75 -3.30
CA ILE A 73 -21.58 18.87 -4.21
C ILE A 73 -22.30 18.66 -5.56
N ALA A 74 -22.27 17.43 -6.07
CA ALA A 74 -22.97 17.07 -7.30
C ALA A 74 -24.50 17.23 -7.14
N ASP A 75 -25.06 16.79 -6.02
CA ASP A 75 -26.48 16.96 -5.70
C ASP A 75 -26.88 18.44 -5.60
N ALA A 76 -26.02 19.27 -4.98
CA ALA A 76 -26.25 20.71 -4.90
C ALA A 76 -26.24 21.38 -6.28
N GLN A 77 -25.33 20.97 -7.17
CA GLN A 77 -25.26 21.45 -8.55
C GLN A 77 -26.49 21.00 -9.36
N ALA A 78 -26.92 19.76 -9.21
CA ALA A 78 -28.13 19.24 -9.86
C ALA A 78 -29.38 20.01 -9.40
N LEU A 79 -29.53 20.24 -8.10
CA LEU A 79 -30.64 21.04 -7.55
C LEU A 79 -30.62 22.49 -8.08
N ALA A 80 -29.45 23.11 -8.17
CA ALA A 80 -29.31 24.46 -8.73
C ALA A 80 -29.72 24.49 -10.22
N SER A 81 -29.32 23.48 -11.00
CA SER A 81 -29.70 23.33 -12.41
C SER A 81 -31.21 23.20 -12.58
N HIS A 82 -31.87 22.34 -11.78
CA HIS A 82 -33.32 22.20 -11.79
C HIS A 82 -34.03 23.53 -11.49
N LYS A 83 -33.59 24.26 -10.46
CA LYS A 83 -34.17 25.56 -10.10
C LYS A 83 -33.96 26.62 -11.19
N ALA A 84 -32.82 26.62 -11.87
CA ALA A 84 -32.56 27.52 -12.98
C ALA A 84 -33.49 27.23 -14.16
N ASN A 85 -33.68 25.95 -14.51
CA ASN A 85 -34.60 25.53 -15.56
C ASN A 85 -36.06 25.90 -15.23
N ASP A 86 -36.50 25.66 -13.99
CA ASP A 86 -37.85 26.03 -13.53
C ASP A 86 -38.06 27.56 -13.57
N ALA A 87 -37.04 28.34 -13.20
CA ALA A 87 -37.10 29.80 -13.25
C ALA A 87 -37.18 30.33 -14.70
N MET A 88 -36.55 29.66 -15.66
CA MET A 88 -36.67 30.00 -17.08
C MET A 88 -38.05 29.62 -17.64
N ALA A 89 -38.57 28.45 -17.27
CA ALA A 89 -39.92 28.04 -17.67
C ALA A 89 -40.99 29.00 -17.12
N GLY A 90 -40.91 29.37 -15.84
CA GLY A 90 -41.83 30.32 -15.23
C GLY A 90 -41.74 31.73 -15.84
N LEU A 91 -40.57 32.14 -16.32
CA LEU A 91 -40.42 33.39 -17.07
C LEU A 91 -41.11 33.32 -18.43
N ALA A 92 -40.96 32.21 -19.16
CA ALA A 92 -41.61 31.99 -20.46
C ALA A 92 -43.15 31.97 -20.35
N GLU A 93 -43.67 31.49 -19.23
CA GLU A 93 -45.11 31.49 -18.91
C GLU A 93 -45.61 32.84 -18.34
N GLY A 94 -44.74 33.83 -18.17
CA GLY A 94 -45.08 35.14 -17.60
C GLY A 94 -45.40 35.12 -16.10
N LYS A 95 -45.05 34.04 -15.39
CA LYS A 95 -45.30 33.86 -13.95
C LYS A 95 -44.19 34.44 -13.06
N LEU A 96 -43.03 34.72 -13.63
CA LEU A 96 -41.84 35.23 -12.93
C LEU A 96 -41.31 36.51 -13.59
N GLU A 97 -40.69 37.36 -12.78
CA GLU A 97 -39.99 38.55 -13.26
C GLU A 97 -38.64 38.19 -13.86
N VAL A 98 -38.24 38.91 -14.91
CA VAL A 98 -36.92 38.77 -15.57
C VAL A 98 -35.79 38.92 -14.54
N SER A 99 -35.87 39.89 -13.62
CA SER A 99 -34.83 40.14 -12.62
C SER A 99 -34.61 38.94 -11.69
N TYR A 100 -35.70 38.28 -11.28
CA TYR A 100 -35.65 37.08 -10.45
C TYR A 100 -35.05 35.90 -11.21
N SER A 101 -35.48 35.66 -12.45
CA SER A 101 -34.98 34.57 -13.28
C SER A 101 -33.47 34.71 -13.55
N ASN A 102 -33.01 35.94 -13.86
CA ASN A 102 -31.60 36.25 -14.04
C ASN A 102 -30.79 36.01 -12.75
N ALA A 103 -31.28 36.45 -11.59
CA ALA A 103 -30.59 36.23 -10.32
C ALA A 103 -30.46 34.73 -9.96
N VAL A 104 -31.41 33.90 -10.35
CA VAL A 104 -31.33 32.44 -10.18
C VAL A 104 -30.28 31.85 -11.14
N GLN A 105 -30.24 32.30 -12.39
CA GLN A 105 -29.24 31.89 -13.37
C GLN A 105 -27.81 32.25 -12.93
N ASP A 106 -27.58 33.49 -12.51
CA ASP A 106 -26.26 33.95 -12.04
C ASP A 106 -25.74 33.07 -10.89
N ARG A 107 -26.63 32.69 -9.96
CA ARG A 107 -26.27 31.80 -8.84
C ARG A 107 -25.98 30.38 -9.32
N TYR A 108 -26.75 29.87 -10.27
CA TYR A 108 -26.49 28.56 -10.86
C TYR A 108 -25.13 28.51 -11.55
N GLU A 109 -24.77 29.55 -12.33
CA GLU A 109 -23.46 29.63 -12.97
C GLU A 109 -22.32 29.60 -11.95
N VAL A 110 -22.43 30.37 -10.86
CA VAL A 110 -21.43 30.35 -9.77
C VAL A 110 -21.31 28.97 -9.15
N ILE A 111 -22.43 28.32 -8.80
CA ILE A 111 -22.43 26.98 -8.21
C ILE A 111 -21.82 25.96 -9.17
N SER A 112 -22.17 26.03 -10.45
CA SER A 112 -21.67 25.13 -11.50
C SER A 112 -20.15 25.28 -11.67
N ASN A 113 -19.65 26.51 -11.71
CA ASN A 113 -18.22 26.79 -11.81
C ASN A 113 -17.44 26.28 -10.59
N ILE A 114 -17.98 26.45 -9.38
CA ILE A 114 -17.37 25.92 -8.15
C ILE A 114 -17.35 24.39 -8.17
N ALA A 115 -18.47 23.75 -8.52
CA ALA A 115 -18.56 22.29 -8.58
C ALA A 115 -17.56 21.71 -9.59
N LEU A 116 -17.42 22.33 -10.77
CA LEU A 116 -16.46 21.93 -11.79
C LEU A 116 -15.01 22.12 -11.32
N ALA A 117 -14.71 23.26 -10.70
CA ALA A 117 -13.37 23.52 -10.15
C ALA A 117 -13.00 22.48 -9.08
N GLU A 118 -13.94 22.12 -8.21
CA GLU A 118 -13.72 21.16 -7.14
C GLU A 118 -13.57 19.72 -7.66
N ALA A 119 -14.35 19.34 -8.68
CA ALA A 119 -14.17 18.05 -9.37
C ALA A 119 -12.78 17.96 -10.03
N ASN A 120 -12.34 19.02 -10.70
CA ASN A 120 -11.01 19.07 -11.33
C ASN A 120 -9.90 18.97 -10.28
N ASN A 121 -10.02 19.70 -9.17
CA ASN A 121 -9.07 19.62 -8.06
C ASN A 121 -9.01 18.22 -7.47
N PHE A 122 -10.16 17.61 -7.19
CA PHE A 122 -10.22 16.24 -6.67
C PHE A 122 -9.48 15.25 -7.57
N HIS A 123 -9.73 15.30 -8.88
CA HIS A 123 -9.06 14.43 -9.82
C HIS A 123 -7.54 14.66 -9.87
N ALA A 124 -7.10 15.92 -9.87
CA ALA A 124 -5.68 16.26 -9.88
C ALA A 124 -4.94 15.78 -8.62
N TYR A 125 -5.55 15.96 -7.44
CA TYR A 125 -4.97 15.45 -6.18
C TYR A 125 -5.00 13.92 -6.12
N LYS A 126 -6.12 13.30 -6.51
CA LYS A 126 -6.25 11.84 -6.54
C LYS A 126 -5.18 11.18 -7.37
N GLU A 127 -4.95 11.66 -8.60
CA GLU A 127 -3.93 11.11 -9.48
C GLU A 127 -2.54 11.19 -8.84
N LYS A 128 -2.18 12.38 -8.33
CA LYS A 128 -0.89 12.63 -7.69
C LYS A 128 -0.67 11.75 -6.47
N ASP A 129 -1.66 11.67 -5.57
CA ASP A 129 -1.54 10.94 -4.31
C ASP A 129 -1.50 9.43 -4.55
N PHE A 130 -2.33 8.91 -5.45
CA PHE A 130 -2.38 7.48 -5.74
C PHE A 130 -1.10 7.03 -6.45
N LYS A 131 -0.56 7.86 -7.34
CA LYS A 131 0.74 7.61 -7.96
C LYS A 131 1.84 7.56 -6.91
N ALA A 132 1.95 8.60 -6.07
CA ALA A 132 2.99 8.65 -5.03
C ALA A 132 2.86 7.52 -4.00
N MET A 133 1.62 7.15 -3.64
CA MET A 133 1.32 6.00 -2.77
C MET A 133 1.85 4.70 -3.38
N MET A 134 1.52 4.44 -4.65
CA MET A 134 1.90 3.20 -5.32
C MET A 134 3.40 3.13 -5.58
N GLU A 135 4.04 4.23 -5.97
CA GLU A 135 5.49 4.32 -6.11
C GLU A 135 6.18 3.95 -4.78
N ARG A 136 5.81 4.60 -3.67
CA ARG A 136 6.36 4.29 -2.34
C ARG A 136 6.11 2.86 -1.90
N PHE A 137 4.92 2.33 -2.18
CA PHE A 137 4.59 0.95 -1.83
C PHE A 137 5.47 -0.02 -2.60
N LEU A 138 5.60 0.16 -3.93
CA LEU A 138 6.39 -0.71 -4.79
C LEU A 138 7.88 -0.62 -4.46
N ASP A 139 8.42 0.59 -4.25
CA ASP A 139 9.82 0.78 -3.83
C ASP A 139 10.10 0.05 -2.51
N GLY A 140 9.20 0.19 -1.53
CA GLY A 140 9.30 -0.54 -0.26
C GLY A 140 9.22 -2.06 -0.42
N GLN A 141 8.38 -2.58 -1.32
CA GLN A 141 8.33 -4.02 -1.62
C GLN A 141 9.62 -4.49 -2.31
N ILE A 142 10.12 -3.73 -3.28
CA ILE A 142 11.36 -4.04 -4.00
C ILE A 142 12.52 -4.14 -3.00
N ASP A 143 12.68 -3.15 -2.12
CA ASP A 143 13.76 -3.16 -1.13
C ASP A 143 13.60 -4.28 -0.11
N HIS A 144 12.37 -4.59 0.31
CA HIS A 144 12.11 -5.75 1.15
C HIS A 144 12.58 -7.06 0.49
N TYR A 145 12.22 -7.29 -0.77
CA TYR A 145 12.61 -8.52 -1.47
C TYR A 145 14.10 -8.57 -1.82
N LYS A 146 14.76 -7.43 -2.07
CA LYS A 146 16.22 -7.37 -2.17
C LYS A 146 16.88 -7.80 -0.86
N GLU A 147 16.40 -7.33 0.29
CA GLU A 147 16.92 -7.76 1.59
C GLU A 147 16.70 -9.26 1.85
N VAL A 148 15.55 -9.81 1.42
CA VAL A 148 15.30 -11.26 1.46
C VAL A 148 16.33 -12.00 0.60
N LEU A 149 16.53 -11.56 -0.64
CA LEU A 149 17.48 -12.16 -1.57
C LEU A 149 18.90 -12.17 -0.98
N THR A 150 19.38 -11.04 -0.46
CA THR A 150 20.70 -10.95 0.17
C THR A 150 20.86 -11.92 1.35
N LYS A 151 19.80 -12.19 2.13
CA LYS A 151 19.85 -13.17 3.22
C LYS A 151 19.94 -14.61 2.68
N LEU A 152 19.21 -14.91 1.61
CA LEU A 152 19.24 -16.22 0.97
C LEU A 152 20.58 -16.48 0.27
N GLU A 153 21.16 -15.49 -0.40
CA GLU A 153 22.48 -15.56 -1.02
C GLU A 153 23.55 -15.87 0.03
N LYS A 154 23.57 -15.16 1.16
CA LYS A 154 24.49 -15.45 2.27
C LYS A 154 24.32 -16.84 2.86
N ALA A 155 23.07 -17.31 2.99
CA ALA A 155 22.80 -18.66 3.47
C ALA A 155 23.30 -19.72 2.47
N ARG A 156 23.19 -19.45 1.17
CA ARG A 156 23.69 -20.31 0.10
C ARG A 156 25.22 -20.34 0.07
N GLU A 157 25.89 -19.19 0.17
CA GLU A 157 27.36 -19.12 0.26
C GLU A 157 27.89 -19.98 1.43
N ALA A 158 27.23 -19.93 2.59
CA ALA A 158 27.59 -20.75 3.75
C ALA A 158 27.45 -22.28 3.52
N ILE A 159 26.69 -22.70 2.50
CA ILE A 159 26.55 -24.10 2.06
C ILE A 159 27.54 -24.42 0.91
N GLU A 160 27.94 -23.43 0.11
CA GLU A 160 28.95 -23.64 -0.94
C GLU A 160 30.38 -23.74 -0.37
N GLU A 161 30.62 -23.25 0.86
CA GLU A 161 31.87 -23.44 1.63
C GLU A 161 32.03 -24.85 2.28
N LEU A 162 31.13 -25.80 1.97
CA LEU A 162 31.19 -27.22 2.39
C LEU A 162 32.23 -28.03 1.60
#